data_AF-A0A932QUM3-F1
#
_entry.id   AF-A0A932QUM3-F1
#
_cell.length_a   1.000
_cell.length_b   1.000
_cell.length_c   1.000
_cell.angle_alpha   90.00
_cell.angle_beta   90.00
_cell.angle_gamma   90.00
#
_symmetry.space_group_name_H-M   'P 1'
#
loop_
_entity.id
_entity.type
_entity.pdbx_description
1 polymer ?
#
loop_
_entity_poly.entity_id
_entity_poly.type
_entity_poly.pdbx_seq_one_letter_code
_entity_poly.pdbx_strand_id
1 'polypeptide(L)'
;MGEINKQAKDVARSNILSVERAKEKSFLSQDSSSTIEAKLYITRFCPDTEPHIKTNPDICIMCKGKECTKFCPANVFNWSKTDESLIIAYENCMECGACSIGCPYESIQYTHPKAGYGII
;
A
#
# COMPACT_ATOMS: atom_id res chain seq x y z
N MET A 1 -59.85 -19.90 -6.26
CA MET A 1 -58.86 -19.78 -5.15
C MET A 1 -57.42 -19.88 -5.69
N GLY A 2 -56.98 -18.97 -6.56
CA GLY A 2 -55.68 -19.09 -7.25
C GLY A 2 -54.80 -17.84 -7.29
N GLU A 3 -55.33 -16.66 -6.95
CA GLU A 3 -54.63 -15.39 -7.20
C GLU A 3 -53.78 -14.90 -6.03
N ILE A 4 -54.09 -15.31 -4.80
CA ILE A 4 -53.38 -14.87 -3.58
C ILE A 4 -51.95 -15.45 -3.51
N ASN A 5 -51.70 -16.60 -4.16
CA ASN A 5 -50.43 -17.33 -4.11
C ASN A 5 -49.43 -16.92 -5.21
N LYS A 6 -49.85 -16.14 -6.22
CA LYS A 6 -48.94 -15.58 -7.22
C LYS A 6 -48.25 -14.32 -6.69
N GLN A 7 -49.03 -13.43 -6.07
CA GLN A 7 -48.53 -12.19 -5.49
C GLN A 7 -47.56 -12.43 -4.33
N ALA A 8 -47.79 -13.46 -3.50
CA ALA A 8 -46.87 -13.84 -2.43
C ALA A 8 -45.51 -14.38 -2.96
N LYS A 9 -45.52 -15.10 -4.09
CA LYS A 9 -44.30 -15.64 -4.72
C LYS A 9 -43.51 -14.57 -5.47
N ASP A 10 -44.21 -13.62 -6.10
CA ASP A 10 -43.59 -12.49 -6.81
C ASP A 10 -42.92 -11.52 -5.84
N VAL A 11 -43.54 -11.25 -4.68
CA VAL A 11 -42.94 -10.45 -3.59
C VAL A 11 -41.74 -11.17 -2.97
N ALA A 12 -41.83 -12.48 -2.74
CA ALA A 12 -40.69 -13.27 -2.24
C ALA A 12 -39.50 -13.24 -3.20
N ARG A 13 -39.73 -13.35 -4.52
CA ARG A 13 -38.68 -13.31 -5.55
C ARG A 13 -38.06 -11.92 -5.69
N SER A 14 -38.86 -10.86 -5.62
CA SER A 14 -38.38 -9.46 -5.62
C SER A 14 -37.55 -9.13 -4.38
N ASN A 15 -37.95 -9.63 -3.21
CA ASN A 15 -37.21 -9.44 -1.96
C ASN A 15 -35.91 -10.25 -1.95
N ILE A 16 -35.90 -11.49 -2.47
CA ILE A 16 -34.66 -12.28 -2.62
C ILE A 16 -33.67 -11.59 -3.56
N LEU A 17 -34.10 -11.10 -4.73
CA LEU A 17 -33.23 -10.37 -5.67
C LEU A 17 -32.69 -9.05 -5.09
N SER A 18 -33.48 -8.37 -4.24
CA SER A 18 -33.07 -7.14 -3.56
C SER A 18 -32.10 -7.41 -2.41
N VAL A 19 -32.28 -8.53 -1.69
CA VAL A 19 -31.39 -9.00 -0.64
C VAL A 19 -30.09 -9.58 -1.21
N GLU A 20 -30.14 -10.27 -2.36
CA GLU A 20 -28.97 -10.77 -3.08
C GLU A 20 -28.14 -9.61 -3.62
N ARG A 21 -28.76 -8.58 -4.23
CA ARG A 21 -28.05 -7.35 -4.64
C ARG A 21 -27.50 -6.55 -3.46
N ALA A 22 -28.17 -6.55 -2.31
CA ALA A 22 -27.67 -5.93 -1.09
C ALA A 22 -26.49 -6.73 -0.50
N LYS A 23 -26.54 -8.07 -0.56
CA LYS A 23 -25.43 -8.96 -0.18
C LYS A 23 -24.23 -8.81 -1.12
N GLU A 24 -24.48 -8.65 -2.42
CA GLU A 24 -23.46 -8.41 -3.44
C GLU A 24 -22.79 -7.03 -3.26
N LYS A 25 -23.56 -5.99 -2.91
CA LYS A 25 -23.03 -4.68 -2.50
C LYS A 25 -22.29 -4.70 -1.16
N SER A 26 -22.73 -5.50 -0.19
CA SER A 26 -22.02 -5.64 1.09
C SER A 26 -20.77 -6.52 1.00
N PHE A 27 -20.71 -7.43 0.02
CA PHE A 27 -19.55 -8.25 -0.30
C PHE A 27 -18.51 -7.46 -1.11
N LEU A 28 -18.95 -6.52 -1.95
CA LEU A 28 -18.07 -5.56 -2.64
C LEU A 28 -17.55 -4.40 -1.76
N SER A 29 -17.98 -4.31 -0.49
CA SER A 29 -17.56 -3.24 0.42
C SER A 29 -16.63 -3.69 1.55
N GLN A 30 -16.11 -4.93 1.49
CA GLN A 30 -15.10 -5.42 2.42
C GLN A 30 -13.91 -6.02 1.66
N ASP A 31 -13.28 -5.20 0.81
CA ASP A 31 -11.91 -5.49 0.40
C ASP A 31 -10.98 -5.08 1.55
N SER A 32 -10.39 -6.08 2.20
CA SER A 32 -9.35 -5.91 3.23
C SER A 32 -8.03 -5.33 2.67
N SER A 33 -7.98 -4.93 1.40
CA SER A 33 -6.85 -4.29 0.71
C SER A 33 -6.71 -2.76 0.97
N SER A 34 -7.06 -2.29 2.16
CA SER A 34 -6.99 -0.84 2.45
C SER A 34 -5.57 -0.36 2.79
N THR A 35 -4.65 -1.25 3.19
CA THR A 35 -3.28 -0.87 3.55
C THR A 35 -2.30 -1.04 2.38
N ILE A 36 -1.25 -0.23 2.33
CA ILE A 36 -0.23 -0.32 1.28
C ILE A 36 0.48 -1.67 1.35
N GLU A 37 0.72 -2.18 2.55
CA GLU A 37 1.37 -3.45 2.83
C GLU A 37 0.59 -4.63 2.23
N ALA A 38 -0.76 -4.60 2.28
CA ALA A 38 -1.60 -5.62 1.66
C ALA A 38 -1.45 -5.63 0.12
N LYS A 39 -1.25 -4.45 -0.49
CA LYS A 39 -1.02 -4.32 -1.94
C LYS A 39 0.41 -4.73 -2.32
N LEU A 40 1.39 -4.48 -1.47
CA LEU A 40 2.76 -4.93 -1.70
C LEU A 40 2.89 -6.45 -1.58
N TYR A 41 2.08 -7.09 -0.74
CA TYR A 41 2.11 -8.55 -0.55
C TYR A 41 1.89 -9.37 -1.84
N ILE A 42 1.09 -8.86 -2.78
CA ILE A 42 0.85 -9.55 -4.07
C ILE A 42 1.96 -9.29 -5.10
N THR A 43 2.85 -8.35 -4.82
CA THR A 43 4.00 -8.04 -5.66
C THR A 43 5.16 -8.96 -5.28
N ARG A 44 5.92 -9.44 -6.27
CA ARG A 44 7.09 -10.27 -6.00
C ARG A 44 8.34 -9.41 -5.87
N PHE A 45 9.12 -9.70 -4.84
CA PHE A 45 10.40 -9.06 -4.57
C PHE A 45 11.47 -10.12 -4.33
N CYS A 46 12.68 -9.81 -4.76
CA CYS A 46 13.91 -10.55 -4.50
C CYS A 46 14.89 -9.56 -3.83
N PRO A 47 14.82 -9.34 -2.51
CA PRO A 47 15.69 -8.36 -1.84
C PRO A 47 17.16 -8.80 -1.88
N ASP A 48 18.06 -7.85 -2.14
CA ASP A 48 19.51 -8.03 -2.02
C ASP A 48 19.91 -8.00 -0.54
N THR A 49 21.08 -8.54 -0.20
CA THR A 49 21.66 -8.44 1.14
C THR A 49 22.09 -7.01 1.47
N GLU A 50 22.44 -6.23 0.44
CA GLU A 50 22.86 -4.84 0.58
C GLU A 50 21.71 -3.87 0.26
N PRO A 51 21.42 -2.90 1.15
CA PRO A 51 20.40 -1.89 0.88
C PRO A 51 20.84 -0.97 -0.26
N HIS A 52 20.00 -0.86 -1.27
CA HIS A 52 20.19 0.02 -2.43
C HIS A 52 19.70 1.46 -2.15
N ILE A 53 19.23 1.73 -0.94
CA ILE A 53 18.87 3.05 -0.41
C ILE A 53 19.74 3.31 0.80
N LYS A 54 20.49 4.41 0.79
CA LYS A 54 21.30 4.88 1.91
C LYS A 54 20.92 6.30 2.26
N THR A 55 21.10 6.68 3.51
CA THR A 55 20.83 8.03 3.98
C THR A 55 22.00 8.58 4.79
N ASN A 56 22.21 9.90 4.71
CA ASN A 56 23.06 10.60 5.66
C ASN A 56 22.20 10.99 6.90
N PRO A 57 22.41 10.37 8.08
CA PRO A 57 21.59 10.62 9.26
C PRO A 57 21.67 12.06 9.77
N ASP A 58 22.87 12.64 9.75
CA ASP A 58 23.14 14.01 10.25
C ASP A 58 22.41 15.07 9.43
N ILE A 59 22.23 14.82 8.13
CA ILE A 59 21.43 15.69 7.26
C ILE A 59 19.94 15.37 7.43
N CYS A 60 19.58 14.09 7.52
CA CYS A 60 18.20 13.64 7.61
C CYS A 60 17.50 14.15 8.88
N ILE A 61 18.19 14.27 10.01
CA ILE A 61 17.62 14.76 11.27
C ILE A 61 17.10 16.20 11.13
N MET A 62 17.76 17.02 10.31
CA MET A 62 17.39 18.43 10.07
C MET A 62 16.07 18.60 9.31
N CYS A 63 15.65 17.58 8.56
CA CYS A 63 14.43 17.59 7.76
C CYS A 63 13.16 17.49 8.63
N LYS A 64 12.55 18.60 9.02
CA LYS A 64 11.34 18.55 9.89
C LYS A 64 10.12 17.94 9.21
N GLY A 65 10.00 18.09 7.89
CA GLY A 65 8.82 17.68 7.13
C GLY A 65 8.80 16.21 6.74
N LYS A 66 9.97 15.55 6.73
CA LYS A 66 10.16 14.13 6.41
C LYS A 66 9.36 13.72 5.17
N GLU A 67 9.48 14.48 4.09
CA GLU A 67 8.65 14.38 2.88
C GLU A 67 8.65 12.98 2.28
N CYS A 68 9.79 12.27 2.38
CA CYS A 68 9.93 10.89 1.92
C CYS A 68 8.92 9.91 2.54
N THR A 69 8.45 10.14 3.77
CA THR A 69 7.43 9.30 4.42
C THR A 69 6.02 9.54 3.86
N LYS A 70 5.83 10.62 3.08
CA LYS A 70 4.53 11.03 2.55
C LYS A 70 4.37 10.67 1.09
N PHE A 71 5.39 10.90 0.27
CA PHE A 71 5.27 10.68 -1.17
C PHE A 71 5.66 9.28 -1.62
N CYS A 72 6.38 8.50 -0.79
CA CYS A 72 6.80 7.17 -1.19
C CYS A 72 5.58 6.27 -1.41
N PRO A 73 5.33 5.77 -2.64
CA PRO A 73 4.12 5.01 -2.94
C PRO A 73 4.08 3.64 -2.25
N ALA A 74 5.24 3.14 -1.84
CA ALA A 74 5.40 1.84 -1.20
C ALA A 74 5.66 1.94 0.32
N ASN A 75 5.48 3.12 0.91
CA ASN A 75 5.65 3.33 2.36
C ASN A 75 7.00 2.83 2.92
N VAL A 76 8.08 2.98 2.12
CA VAL A 76 9.43 2.47 2.47
C VAL A 76 10.05 3.21 3.65
N PHE A 77 9.67 4.48 3.86
CA PHE A 77 10.31 5.36 4.85
C PHE A 77 9.39 5.59 6.06
N ASN A 78 9.91 5.34 7.26
CA ASN A 78 9.23 5.63 8.52
C ASN A 78 10.18 6.36 9.47
N TRP A 79 9.70 7.42 10.13
CA TRP A 79 10.50 8.18 11.10
C TRP A 79 10.28 7.64 12.52
N SER A 80 11.33 7.08 13.13
CA SER A 80 11.33 6.74 14.55
C SER A 80 11.57 8.00 15.36
N LYS A 81 10.57 8.39 16.18
CA LYS A 81 10.74 9.49 17.14
C LYS A 81 11.62 9.10 18.32
N THR A 82 11.68 7.81 18.64
CA THR A 82 12.47 7.29 19.76
C THR A 82 13.96 7.29 19.44
N ASP A 83 14.30 6.82 18.24
CA ASP A 83 15.69 6.66 17.80
C ASP A 83 16.19 7.88 17.00
N GLU A 84 15.35 8.90 16.85
CA GLU A 84 15.56 10.08 16.00
C GLU A 84 16.18 9.74 14.63
N SER A 85 15.67 8.68 14.00
CA SER A 85 16.24 8.11 12.78
C SER A 85 15.17 7.64 11.80
N LEU A 86 15.58 7.53 10.53
CA LEU A 86 14.74 7.06 9.45
C LEU A 86 14.90 5.54 9.29
N ILE A 87 13.82 4.80 9.54
CA ILE A 87 13.70 3.37 9.25
C ILE A 87 13.36 3.22 7.77
N ILE A 88 14.08 2.33 7.08
CA ILE A 88 13.97 2.13 5.63
C ILE A 88 13.71 0.66 5.33
N ALA A 89 12.47 0.33 4.97
CA ALA A 89 12.05 -1.00 4.53
C ALA A 89 12.33 -1.17 3.02
N TYR A 90 13.62 -1.18 2.65
CA TYR A 90 14.06 -1.17 1.26
C TYR A 90 13.64 -2.43 0.47
N GLU A 91 13.32 -3.51 1.16
CA GLU A 91 12.74 -4.74 0.60
C GLU A 91 11.40 -4.52 -0.11
N ASN A 92 10.68 -3.46 0.25
CA ASN A 92 9.41 -3.05 -0.36
C ASN A 92 9.58 -2.01 -1.48
N CYS A 93 10.82 -1.65 -1.83
CA CYS A 93 11.07 -0.59 -2.80
C CYS A 93 10.61 -0.98 -4.22
N MET A 94 9.82 -0.10 -4.84
CA MET A 94 9.30 -0.24 -6.21
C MET A 94 10.23 0.39 -7.27
N GLU A 95 11.46 0.75 -6.89
CA GLU A 95 12.50 1.27 -7.79
C GLU A 95 12.14 2.54 -8.59
N CYS A 96 11.17 3.32 -8.11
CA CYS A 96 10.71 4.52 -8.82
C CYS A 96 11.69 5.71 -8.78
N GLY A 97 12.70 5.70 -7.91
CA GLY A 97 13.68 6.80 -7.76
C GLY A 97 13.12 8.12 -7.19
N ALA A 98 11.84 8.19 -6.84
CA ALA A 98 11.23 9.43 -6.34
C ALA A 98 11.91 9.96 -5.07
N CYS A 99 12.50 9.08 -4.25
CA CYS A 99 13.14 9.46 -3.00
C CYS A 99 14.42 10.27 -3.17
N SER A 100 15.24 9.98 -4.19
CA SER A 100 16.47 10.76 -4.45
C SER A 100 16.16 12.15 -5.00
N ILE A 101 15.03 12.32 -5.69
CA ILE A 101 14.61 13.61 -6.26
C ILE A 101 13.78 14.42 -5.25
N GLY A 102 12.90 13.75 -4.50
CA GLY A 102 11.94 14.38 -3.61
C GLY A 102 12.51 14.76 -2.24
N CYS A 103 13.73 14.36 -1.90
CA CYS A 103 14.38 14.77 -0.66
C CYS A 103 14.95 16.19 -0.80
N PRO A 104 14.41 17.22 -0.11
CA PRO A 104 14.87 18.60 -0.27
C PRO A 104 16.27 18.84 0.32
N TYR A 105 16.79 17.89 1.10
CA TYR A 105 18.13 17.96 1.71
C TYR A 105 19.15 17.06 1.01
N GLU A 106 18.74 16.37 -0.07
CA GLU A 106 19.60 15.43 -0.81
C GLU A 106 20.26 14.37 0.11
N SER A 107 19.60 14.02 1.22
CA SER A 107 20.16 13.08 2.19
C SER A 107 20.04 11.63 1.75
N ILE A 108 19.20 11.34 0.76
CA ILE A 108 18.90 9.99 0.27
C ILE A 108 19.73 9.69 -0.97
N GLN A 109 20.62 8.71 -0.85
CA GLN A 109 21.32 8.11 -1.98
C GLN A 109 20.56 6.85 -2.42
N TYR A 110 20.00 6.91 -3.63
CA TYR A 110 19.34 5.78 -4.28
C TYR A 110 20.23 5.24 -5.40
N THR A 111 20.37 3.92 -5.43
CA THR A 111 20.89 3.18 -6.59
C THR A 111 19.90 2.08 -6.94
N HIS A 112 19.89 1.62 -8.19
CA HIS A 112 19.14 0.42 -8.52
C HIS A 112 19.71 -0.80 -7.78
N PRO A 113 18.87 -1.78 -7.40
CA PRO A 113 19.33 -3.08 -6.95
C PRO A 113 20.26 -3.75 -7.97
N LYS A 114 21.07 -4.72 -7.51
CA LYS A 114 21.87 -5.55 -8.42
C LYS A 114 20.96 -6.35 -9.35
N ALA A 115 21.48 -6.68 -10.53
CA ALA A 115 20.73 -7.50 -11.50
C ALA A 115 20.27 -8.83 -10.85
N GLY A 116 18.97 -9.15 -11.01
CA GLY A 116 18.34 -10.32 -10.39
C GLY A 116 17.74 -10.08 -8.99
N TYR A 117 17.85 -8.86 -8.46
CA TYR A 117 17.23 -8.42 -7.20
C TYR A 117 16.26 -7.26 -7.44
N GLY A 118 15.48 -6.91 -6.41
CA GLY A 118 14.47 -5.86 -6.45
C GLY A 118 13.08 -6.39 -6.76
N ILE A 119 12.29 -5.62 -7.50
CA ILE A 119 10.96 -6.03 -7.96
C ILE A 119 11.04 -6.97 -9.17
N ILE A 120 10.27 -8.07 -9.19
CA ILE A 120 10.34 -9.14 -10.23
C ILE A 120 8.99 -9.55 -10.80
#